data_AF-A0A419EVY5-F1
#
_entry.id   AF-A0A419EVY5-F1
#
_cell.length_a   1.000
_cell.length_b   1.000
_cell.length_c   1.000
_cell.angle_alpha   90.00
_cell.angle_beta   90.00
_cell.angle_gamma   90.00
#
_symmetry.space_group_name_H-M   'P 1'
#
loop_
_entity.id
_entity.type
_entity.pdbx_description
1 polymer ?
#
loop_
_entity_poly.entity_id
_entity_poly.type
_entity_poly.pdbx_seq_one_letter_code
_entity_poly.pdbx_strand_id
1 'polypeptide(L)'
;MKLNKKYTFTNNRQIWRLLLSDKNKLIIEERDLEKKEAFYNCIQAETGIPTFMNYQLDEKYWVGIETVYKEIIYFHKFTQPNMPGHKVIMAYDIDSSKILWQTDKYSFLFIHDDKVYVFRQKFETREFFTLNYLTGELIDELGEDAASINIIRESIPEEEKYNTYSFPFIFKNDDESDEVKSNIVNNTKGLLTEGNIEYILYKDFLVFNFFIKNEDGKLENKFFITDLKNSSSIVNDVLLSDANSYVPDSYFMKDNLLFVLKEKTKVEVFELS
;
A
#
# COMPACT_ATOMS: atom_id res chain seq x y z
N MET A 1 -14.42 -21.82 9.95
CA MET A 1 -14.23 -20.71 9.01
C MET A 1 -15.28 -19.64 9.29
N LYS A 2 -14.87 -18.44 9.70
CA LYS A 2 -15.74 -17.30 10.00
C LYS A 2 -15.10 -16.03 9.44
N LEU A 3 -15.81 -15.38 8.54
CA LEU A 3 -15.46 -14.06 8.02
C LEU A 3 -16.16 -13.00 8.87
N ASN A 4 -15.40 -12.07 9.44
CA ASN A 4 -15.93 -11.01 10.28
C ASN A 4 -15.56 -9.64 9.72
N LYS A 5 -16.54 -8.85 9.27
CA LYS A 5 -16.29 -7.46 8.88
C LYS A 5 -16.03 -6.63 10.14
N LYS A 6 -14.80 -6.12 10.30
CA LYS A 6 -14.37 -5.36 11.49
C LYS A 6 -14.88 -3.94 11.41
N TYR A 7 -14.56 -3.24 10.32
CA TYR A 7 -15.01 -1.87 10.08
C TYR A 7 -14.90 -1.49 8.60
N THR A 8 -15.41 -0.29 8.31
CA THR A 8 -15.25 0.38 7.03
C THR A 8 -14.73 1.79 7.29
N PHE A 9 -13.65 2.16 6.60
CA PHE A 9 -13.13 3.53 6.57
C PHE A 9 -13.55 4.22 5.27
N THR A 10 -14.05 5.45 5.36
CA THR A 10 -14.20 6.35 4.22
C THR A 10 -14.36 7.79 4.70
N ASN A 11 -13.76 8.74 3.99
CA ASN A 11 -14.06 10.16 4.08
C ASN A 11 -14.59 10.73 2.76
N ASN A 12 -15.04 9.87 1.83
CA ASN A 12 -15.46 10.22 0.47
C ASN A 12 -14.38 10.96 -0.35
N ARG A 13 -13.10 10.76 -0.03
CA ARG A 13 -11.96 11.24 -0.81
C ARG A 13 -11.26 10.07 -1.49
N GLN A 14 -10.51 10.37 -2.54
CA GLN A 14 -9.73 9.35 -3.23
C GLN A 14 -8.61 8.86 -2.30
N ILE A 15 -8.60 7.58 -2.01
CA ILE A 15 -7.50 6.89 -1.34
C ILE A 15 -6.38 6.73 -2.36
N TRP A 16 -5.25 7.35 -2.04
CA TRP A 16 -4.06 7.38 -2.87
C TRP A 16 -3.07 6.30 -2.48
N ARG A 17 -2.95 6.01 -1.18
CA ARG A 17 -2.05 4.99 -0.66
C ARG A 17 -2.54 4.42 0.68
N LEU A 18 -2.28 3.14 0.88
CA LEU A 18 -2.44 2.44 2.16
C LEU A 18 -1.09 1.90 2.59
N LEU A 19 -0.75 2.09 3.86
CA LEU A 19 0.45 1.53 4.50
C LEU A 19 0.06 1.07 5.90
N LEU A 20 0.65 -0.02 6.37
CA LEU A 20 0.61 -0.51 7.75
C LEU A 20 1.96 -0.24 8.41
N SER A 21 1.91 0.17 9.67
CA SER A 21 3.07 0.22 10.54
C SER A 21 3.37 -1.14 11.18
N ASP A 22 4.52 -1.24 11.85
CA ASP A 22 4.96 -2.45 12.56
C ASP A 22 3.98 -2.82 13.69
N LYS A 23 3.38 -1.81 14.36
CA LYS A 23 2.34 -2.01 15.38
C LYS A 23 0.92 -2.06 14.82
N ASN A 24 0.76 -2.50 13.56
CA ASN A 24 -0.55 -2.68 12.91
C ASN A 24 -1.44 -1.42 12.88
N LYS A 25 -0.85 -0.23 12.69
CA LYS A 25 -1.64 0.96 12.38
C LYS A 25 -1.79 1.08 10.88
N LEU A 26 -3.02 1.27 10.40
CA LEU A 26 -3.32 1.60 9.00
C LEU A 26 -3.20 3.10 8.78
N ILE A 27 -2.18 3.48 8.02
CA ILE A 27 -1.92 4.81 7.48
C ILE A 27 -2.61 4.91 6.12
N ILE A 28 -3.45 5.91 5.97
CA ILE A 28 -4.28 6.13 4.79
C ILE A 28 -3.97 7.52 4.27
N GLU A 29 -3.41 7.57 3.07
CA GLU A 29 -3.18 8.79 2.32
C GLU A 29 -4.37 9.01 1.39
N GLU A 30 -5.07 10.13 1.56
CA GLU A 30 -6.17 10.56 0.72
C GLU A 30 -5.80 11.80 -0.10
N ARG A 31 -6.47 12.00 -1.23
CA ARG A 31 -6.37 13.19 -2.09
C ARG A 31 -7.75 13.76 -2.40
N ASP A 32 -7.84 15.08 -2.32
CA ASP A 32 -8.89 15.88 -2.94
C ASP A 32 -8.27 16.58 -4.15
N LEU A 33 -8.60 16.08 -5.35
CA LEU A 33 -8.03 16.58 -6.60
C LEU A 33 -8.60 17.94 -7.01
N GLU A 34 -9.81 18.29 -6.55
CA GLU A 34 -10.45 19.56 -6.86
C GLU A 34 -9.81 20.68 -6.03
N LYS A 35 -9.68 20.46 -4.73
CA LYS A 35 -9.06 21.42 -3.81
C LYS A 35 -7.54 21.39 -3.82
N LYS A 36 -6.95 20.37 -4.45
CA LYS A 36 -5.51 20.12 -4.44
C LYS A 36 -5.01 19.98 -3.01
N GLU A 37 -5.57 19.01 -2.28
CA GLU A 37 -5.22 18.75 -0.89
C GLU A 37 -4.92 17.26 -0.66
N ALA A 38 -3.96 17.02 0.22
CA ALA A 38 -3.56 15.74 0.75
C ALA A 38 -4.01 15.65 2.21
N PHE A 39 -4.53 14.49 2.58
CA PHE A 39 -4.93 14.18 3.94
C PHE A 39 -4.32 12.87 4.37
N TYR A 40 -3.91 12.80 5.61
CA TYR A 40 -3.34 11.61 6.21
C TYR A 40 -4.20 11.19 7.40
N ASN A 41 -4.49 9.91 7.47
CA ASN A 41 -5.22 9.30 8.58
C ASN A 41 -4.40 8.13 9.11
N CYS A 42 -4.51 7.86 10.40
CA CYS A 42 -3.89 6.71 11.03
C CYS A 42 -4.89 6.09 11.99
N ILE A 43 -5.22 4.83 11.77
CA ILE A 43 -6.19 4.07 12.56
C ILE A 43 -5.59 2.72 12.99
N GLN A 44 -6.01 2.18 14.12
CA GLN A 44 -5.64 0.83 14.55
C GLN A 44 -6.29 -0.20 13.61
N ALA A 45 -5.51 -1.06 12.96
CA ALA A 45 -6.00 -1.90 11.87
C ALA A 45 -6.98 -2.99 12.31
N GLU A 46 -6.93 -3.42 13.57
CA GLU A 46 -7.82 -4.44 14.12
C GLU A 46 -9.20 -3.88 14.50
N THR A 47 -9.24 -2.61 14.91
CA THR A 47 -10.42 -2.01 15.57
C THR A 47 -11.04 -0.86 14.82
N GLY A 48 -10.29 -0.22 13.92
CA GLY A 48 -10.70 0.99 13.21
C GLY A 48 -10.66 2.25 14.08
N ILE A 49 -10.16 2.16 15.32
CA ILE A 49 -10.06 3.30 16.23
C ILE A 49 -8.98 4.26 15.71
N PRO A 50 -9.29 5.55 15.51
CA PRO A 50 -8.31 6.50 15.00
C PRO A 50 -7.25 6.86 16.04
N THR A 51 -6.00 6.89 15.59
CA THR A 51 -4.89 7.59 16.26
C THR A 51 -4.94 9.08 15.88
N PHE A 52 -5.08 9.38 14.59
CA PHE A 52 -5.40 10.72 14.09
C PHE A 52 -6.18 10.64 12.77
N MET A 53 -6.90 11.70 12.44
CA MET A 53 -7.73 11.81 11.24
C MET A 53 -7.54 13.17 10.59
N ASN A 54 -7.61 13.22 9.25
CA ASN A 54 -7.51 14.44 8.46
C ASN A 54 -6.25 15.29 8.75
N TYR A 55 -5.13 14.66 9.12
CA TYR A 55 -3.88 15.38 9.30
C TYR A 55 -3.41 15.94 7.95
N GLN A 56 -2.90 17.18 7.97
CA GLN A 56 -2.35 17.84 6.80
C GLN A 56 -1.01 18.47 7.14
N LEU A 57 -0.12 18.48 6.15
CA LEU A 57 1.11 19.25 6.19
C LEU A 57 0.82 20.71 5.76
N ASP A 58 1.76 21.60 6.06
CA ASP A 58 1.66 23.01 5.65
C ASP A 58 1.58 23.17 4.13
N GLU A 59 2.39 22.40 3.39
CA GLU A 59 2.19 22.19 1.95
C GLU A 59 1.13 21.12 1.78
N LYS A 60 0.05 21.46 1.09
CA LYS A 60 -1.16 20.64 1.08
C LYS A 60 -1.25 19.72 -0.13
N TYR A 61 -0.61 20.02 -1.24
CA TYR A 61 -0.84 19.25 -2.47
C TYR A 61 0.38 18.45 -2.89
N TRP A 62 1.52 19.13 -2.92
CA TRP A 62 2.78 18.60 -3.43
C TRP A 62 3.56 17.91 -2.32
N VAL A 63 2.88 16.99 -1.64
CA VAL A 63 3.43 16.16 -0.57
C VAL A 63 2.99 14.71 -0.75
N GLY A 64 3.63 13.79 -0.04
CA GLY A 64 3.29 12.38 -0.05
C GLY A 64 4.08 11.61 1.00
N ILE A 65 3.78 10.32 1.17
CA ILE A 65 4.57 9.44 2.02
C ILE A 65 5.70 8.80 1.20
N GLU A 66 6.89 8.69 1.78
CA GLU A 66 7.97 7.83 1.28
C GLU A 66 7.81 6.42 1.84
N THR A 67 7.79 6.29 3.16
CA THR A 67 7.62 5.02 3.86
C THR A 67 7.11 5.23 5.29
N VAL A 68 6.85 4.11 5.98
CA VAL A 68 6.63 4.05 7.42
C VAL A 68 7.67 3.09 8.01
N TYR A 69 8.34 3.51 9.08
CA TYR A 69 9.36 2.70 9.75
C TYR A 69 9.29 2.93 11.26
N LYS A 70 9.14 1.87 12.06
CA LYS A 70 9.07 1.95 13.54
C LYS A 70 8.14 3.06 14.06
N GLU A 71 6.93 3.12 13.53
CA GLU A 71 5.89 4.12 13.87
C GLU A 71 6.19 5.56 13.44
N ILE A 72 7.18 5.77 12.57
CA ILE A 72 7.51 7.07 12.00
C ILE A 72 7.08 7.08 10.53
N ILE A 73 6.26 8.07 10.16
CA ILE A 73 5.93 8.35 8.77
C ILE A 73 7.01 9.27 8.22
N TYR A 74 7.63 8.88 7.11
CA TYR A 74 8.54 9.72 6.37
C TYR A 74 7.78 10.37 5.23
N PHE A 75 7.59 11.68 5.29
CA PHE A 75 6.96 12.44 4.22
C PHE A 75 8.01 13.04 3.28
N HIS A 76 7.62 13.26 2.04
CA HIS A 76 8.33 14.08 1.06
C HIS A 76 7.49 15.25 0.57
N LYS A 77 8.16 16.22 -0.05
CA LYS A 77 7.54 17.27 -0.88
C LYS A 77 7.98 17.11 -2.35
N PHE A 78 7.18 17.57 -3.29
CA PHE A 78 7.61 17.68 -4.68
C PHE A 78 8.16 19.09 -4.94
N THR A 79 9.25 19.17 -5.71
CA THR A 79 9.87 20.44 -6.06
C THR A 79 8.98 21.37 -6.86
N GLN A 80 8.27 20.84 -7.85
CA GLN A 80 7.40 21.58 -8.74
C GLN A 80 6.35 20.62 -9.32
N PRO A 81 5.16 21.14 -9.72
CA PRO A 81 4.13 20.35 -10.40
C PRO A 81 4.64 19.53 -11.60
N ASN A 82 5.65 20.06 -12.30
CA ASN A 82 6.12 19.56 -13.58
C ASN A 82 7.48 18.84 -13.48
N MET A 83 8.10 18.79 -12.30
CA MET A 83 9.40 18.15 -12.08
C MET A 83 9.34 17.29 -10.82
N PRO A 84 9.19 15.95 -10.96
CA PRO A 84 8.81 15.04 -9.87
C PRO A 84 9.95 14.68 -8.92
N GLY A 85 10.94 15.57 -8.75
CA GLY A 85 11.98 15.36 -7.76
C GLY A 85 11.39 15.38 -6.36
N HIS A 86 11.38 14.23 -5.69
CA HIS A 86 11.13 14.18 -4.25
C HIS A 86 12.24 14.96 -3.55
N LYS A 87 11.86 16.00 -2.84
CA LYS A 87 12.74 16.80 -2.00
C LYS A 87 12.09 17.01 -0.65
N VAL A 88 12.92 17.31 0.33
CA VAL A 88 12.51 17.39 1.73
C VAL A 88 12.17 16.00 2.26
N ILE A 89 12.74 15.67 3.40
CA ILE A 89 12.37 14.50 4.18
C ILE A 89 11.89 15.03 5.52
N MET A 90 10.70 14.60 5.94
CA MET A 90 10.14 14.94 7.24
C MET A 90 9.78 13.65 7.98
N ALA A 91 10.40 13.44 9.13
CA ALA A 91 10.11 12.31 10.00
C ALA A 91 9.03 12.72 11.02
N TYR A 92 7.87 12.07 10.94
CA TYR A 92 6.72 12.32 11.81
C TYR A 92 6.45 11.11 12.70
N ASP A 93 6.58 11.26 14.00
CA ASP A 93 6.27 10.22 14.98
C ASP A 93 4.75 10.13 15.20
N ILE A 94 4.17 8.97 14.89
CA ILE A 94 2.74 8.72 15.01
C ILE A 94 2.28 8.82 16.46
N ASP A 95 3.05 8.25 17.39
CA ASP A 95 2.66 8.10 18.80
C ASP A 95 2.60 9.47 19.52
N SER A 96 3.60 10.33 19.31
CA SER A 96 3.61 11.69 19.88
C SER A 96 2.93 12.74 19.00
N SER A 97 2.57 12.39 17.76
CA SER A 97 1.99 13.29 16.76
C SER A 97 2.88 14.52 16.47
N LYS A 98 4.20 14.32 16.40
CA LYS A 98 5.19 15.40 16.22
C LYS A 98 6.15 15.11 15.09
N ILE A 99 6.58 16.18 14.43
CA ILE A 99 7.76 16.14 13.55
C ILE A 99 8.99 16.00 14.45
N LEU A 100 9.74 14.92 14.27
CA LEU A 100 11.00 14.67 14.97
C LEU A 100 12.12 15.51 14.36
N TRP A 101 12.22 15.48 13.04
CA TRP A 101 13.20 16.25 12.27
C TRP A 101 12.72 16.44 10.83
N GLN A 102 13.32 17.44 10.17
CA GLN A 102 13.15 17.65 8.74
C GLN A 102 14.47 18.11 8.11
N THR A 103 14.65 17.81 6.84
CA THR A 103 15.78 18.31 6.06
C THR A 103 15.37 18.50 4.61
N ASP A 104 15.81 19.59 3.98
CA ASP A 104 15.63 19.87 2.55
C ASP A 104 16.87 19.56 1.70
N LYS A 105 17.94 19.09 2.36
CA LYS A 105 19.26 18.85 1.75
C LYS A 105 19.31 17.58 0.92
N TYR A 106 18.45 16.61 1.22
CA TYR A 106 18.53 15.26 0.70
C TYR A 106 17.18 14.76 0.18
N SER A 107 17.25 13.75 -0.67
CA SER A 107 16.13 12.97 -1.21
C SER A 107 16.20 11.56 -0.65
N PHE A 108 15.06 11.00 -0.27
CA PHE A 108 14.94 9.67 0.32
C PHE A 108 15.30 8.55 -0.67
N LEU A 109 15.86 7.43 -0.19
CA LEU A 109 16.03 6.19 -0.95
C LEU A 109 15.32 5.00 -0.28
N PHE A 110 15.75 4.65 0.92
CA PHE A 110 15.20 3.55 1.72
C PHE A 110 15.66 3.67 3.17
N ILE A 111 15.11 2.85 4.06
CA ILE A 111 15.55 2.72 5.45
C ILE A 111 15.98 1.28 5.66
N HIS A 112 17.12 1.08 6.31
CA HIS A 112 17.62 -0.22 6.72
C HIS A 112 18.56 -0.05 7.91
N ASP A 113 18.54 -1.00 8.85
CA ASP A 113 19.39 -0.98 10.06
C ASP A 113 19.39 0.37 10.80
N ASP A 114 18.21 0.95 11.02
CA ASP A 114 18.05 2.25 11.70
C ASP A 114 18.76 3.44 11.00
N LYS A 115 19.11 3.28 9.73
CA LYS A 115 19.71 4.31 8.88
C LYS A 115 18.77 4.67 7.73
N VAL A 116 18.56 5.97 7.54
CA VAL A 116 17.87 6.50 6.38
C VAL A 116 18.90 6.75 5.29
N TYR A 117 18.86 5.95 4.24
CA TYR A 117 19.69 6.14 3.07
C TYR A 117 19.10 7.25 2.21
N VAL A 118 19.94 8.22 1.88
CA VAL A 118 19.53 9.41 1.15
C VAL A 118 20.56 9.77 0.09
N PHE A 119 20.17 10.59 -0.87
CA PHE A 119 21.11 11.17 -1.83
C PHE A 119 20.91 12.68 -1.97
N ARG A 120 21.98 13.33 -2.44
CA ARG A 120 21.96 14.70 -2.95
C ARG A 120 22.29 14.66 -4.44
N GLN A 121 21.42 15.25 -5.25
CA GLN A 121 21.63 15.37 -6.69
C GLN A 121 22.71 16.44 -6.96
N LYS A 122 23.81 16.07 -7.62
CA LYS A 122 24.78 16.97 -8.26
C LYS A 122 24.40 17.17 -9.74
N PHE A 123 25.20 17.91 -10.50
CA PHE A 123 24.93 18.17 -11.93
C PHE A 123 24.78 16.88 -12.75
N GLU A 124 25.77 15.98 -12.64
CA GLU A 124 25.78 14.72 -13.42
C GLU A 124 25.73 13.46 -12.54
N THR A 125 26.02 13.59 -11.24
CA THR A 125 26.13 12.45 -10.32
C THR A 125 25.21 12.60 -9.11
N ARG A 126 25.14 11.54 -8.30
CA ARG A 126 24.49 11.54 -7.00
C ARG A 126 25.53 11.24 -5.95
N GLU A 127 25.43 11.94 -4.84
CA GLU A 127 26.23 11.68 -3.65
C GLU A 127 25.32 11.11 -2.56
N PHE A 128 25.76 10.02 -1.94
CA PHE A 128 24.96 9.19 -1.05
C PHE A 128 25.39 9.37 0.40
N PHE A 129 24.43 9.30 1.30
CA PHE A 129 24.61 9.52 2.73
C PHE A 129 23.69 8.61 3.52
N THR A 130 24.01 8.42 4.80
CA THR A 130 23.08 7.84 5.79
C THR A 130 22.78 8.86 6.87
N LEU A 131 21.51 8.92 7.28
CA LEU A 131 21.05 9.73 8.41
C LEU A 131 20.55 8.81 9.52
N ASN A 132 20.67 9.26 10.77
CA ASN A 132 20.00 8.62 11.89
C ASN A 132 18.47 8.74 11.72
N TYR A 133 17.76 7.62 11.83
CA TYR A 133 16.32 7.60 11.59
C TYR A 133 15.50 8.46 12.57
N LEU A 134 15.95 8.61 13.82
CA LEU A 134 15.28 9.39 14.86
C LEU A 134 15.67 10.86 14.90
N THR A 135 16.92 11.19 14.58
CA THR A 135 17.44 12.56 14.76
C THR A 135 17.65 13.30 13.44
N GLY A 136 17.78 12.59 12.33
CA GLY A 136 18.13 13.16 11.03
C GLY A 136 19.59 13.61 10.92
N GLU A 137 20.41 13.31 11.94
CA GLU A 137 21.84 13.63 11.93
C GLU A 137 22.59 12.74 10.95
N LEU A 138 23.56 13.32 10.25
CA LEU A 138 24.42 12.61 9.33
C LEU A 138 25.25 11.56 10.08
N ILE A 139 25.25 10.31 9.59
CA ILE A 139 26.08 9.22 10.11
C ILE A 139 27.26 8.96 9.18
N ASP A 140 26.99 8.66 7.91
CA ASP A 140 28.02 8.29 6.93
C ASP A 140 27.92 9.11 5.63
N GLU A 141 29.08 9.44 5.06
CA GLU A 141 29.21 9.92 3.67
C GLU A 141 29.66 8.74 2.79
N LEU A 142 28.78 8.25 1.93
CA LEU A 142 29.01 7.03 1.14
C LEU A 142 29.60 7.32 -0.25
N GLY A 143 29.81 8.59 -0.61
CA GLY A 143 30.38 8.99 -1.89
C GLY A 143 29.39 8.85 -3.05
N GLU A 144 29.87 8.51 -4.24
CA GLU A 144 29.08 8.54 -5.49
C GLU A 144 28.84 7.15 -6.12
N ASP A 145 29.24 6.07 -5.43
CA ASP A 145 29.12 4.70 -5.94
C ASP A 145 27.69 4.14 -5.79
N ALA A 146 26.86 4.41 -6.81
CA ALA A 146 25.49 3.92 -6.85
C ALA A 146 25.38 2.38 -6.88
N ALA A 147 26.40 1.66 -7.36
CA ALA A 147 26.35 0.20 -7.44
C ALA A 147 26.38 -0.42 -6.04
N SER A 148 27.28 0.07 -5.19
CA SER A 148 27.35 -0.35 -3.78
C SER A 148 26.04 -0.09 -3.03
N ILE A 149 25.38 1.04 -3.29
CA ILE A 149 24.07 1.35 -2.68
C ILE A 149 22.98 0.38 -3.14
N ASN A 150 22.96 0.03 -4.42
CA ASN A 150 21.99 -0.93 -4.94
C ASN A 150 22.17 -2.32 -4.36
N ILE A 151 23.41 -2.78 -4.16
CA ILE A 151 23.70 -4.07 -3.52
C ILE A 151 23.11 -4.11 -2.11
N ILE A 152 23.30 -3.04 -1.32
CA ILE A 152 22.73 -2.94 0.03
C ILE A 152 21.19 -2.99 -0.03
N ARG A 153 20.57 -2.23 -0.95
CA ARG A 153 19.11 -2.21 -1.10
C ARG A 153 18.56 -3.59 -1.50
N GLU A 154 19.27 -4.30 -2.36
CA GLU A 154 18.89 -5.64 -2.82
C GLU A 154 19.05 -6.68 -1.71
N SER A 155 20.04 -6.52 -0.82
CA SER A 155 20.25 -7.43 0.32
C SER A 155 19.21 -7.32 1.43
N ILE A 156 18.40 -6.25 1.46
CA ILE A 156 17.32 -6.11 2.44
C ILE A 156 16.29 -7.25 2.22
N PRO A 157 16.00 -8.07 3.25
CA PRO A 157 15.02 -9.16 3.15
C PRO A 157 13.66 -8.68 2.66
N GLU A 158 12.94 -9.49 1.87
CA GLU A 158 11.57 -9.16 1.45
C GLU A 158 10.62 -8.96 2.63
N GLU A 159 10.82 -9.72 3.72
CA GLU A 159 10.06 -9.58 4.96
C GLU A 159 10.21 -8.18 5.58
N GLU A 160 11.38 -7.57 5.48
CA GLU A 160 11.63 -6.19 5.92
C GLU A 160 11.11 -5.16 4.91
N LYS A 161 11.13 -5.47 3.60
CA LYS A 161 10.60 -4.60 2.54
C LYS A 161 9.08 -4.50 2.59
N TYR A 162 8.41 -5.61 2.90
CA TYR A 162 6.97 -5.75 2.83
C TYR A 162 6.31 -6.00 4.19
N ASN A 163 6.99 -5.85 5.32
CA ASN A 163 6.36 -5.79 6.65
C ASN A 163 5.19 -6.81 6.86
N THR A 164 5.42 -8.06 6.43
CA THR A 164 4.46 -9.20 6.39
C THR A 164 3.16 -9.03 5.58
N TYR A 165 3.09 -8.12 4.59
CA TYR A 165 1.97 -8.09 3.64
C TYR A 165 1.95 -9.35 2.78
N SER A 166 0.75 -9.82 2.48
CA SER A 166 0.48 -10.73 1.38
C SER A 166 -0.34 -9.99 0.34
N PHE A 167 0.25 -9.79 -0.84
CA PHE A 167 -0.46 -9.28 -2.01
C PHE A 167 -0.97 -10.45 -2.86
N PRO A 168 -1.99 -10.22 -3.70
CA PRO A 168 -2.52 -11.24 -4.60
C PRO A 168 -1.46 -11.77 -5.57
N PHE A 169 -1.48 -13.08 -5.80
CA PHE A 169 -0.71 -13.74 -6.84
C PHE A 169 -1.55 -13.88 -8.11
N ILE A 170 -0.90 -13.82 -9.27
CA ILE A 170 -1.56 -14.12 -10.56
C ILE A 170 -1.84 -15.61 -10.62
N PHE A 171 -3.11 -15.98 -10.79
CA PHE A 171 -3.55 -17.36 -10.99
C PHE A 171 -2.99 -17.93 -12.30
N LYS A 172 -2.30 -19.08 -12.21
CA LYS A 172 -1.82 -19.84 -13.36
C LYS A 172 -2.34 -21.26 -13.28
N ASN A 173 -3.19 -21.63 -14.23
CA ASN A 173 -3.92 -22.90 -14.17
C ASN A 173 -3.04 -24.16 -14.01
N ASP A 174 -1.80 -24.15 -14.50
CA ASP A 174 -0.94 -25.33 -14.43
C ASP A 174 -0.22 -25.49 -13.08
N ASP A 175 -0.08 -24.40 -12.32
CA ASP A 175 0.75 -24.36 -11.10
C ASP A 175 -0.07 -24.54 -9.80
N GLU A 176 -1.39 -24.54 -9.89
CA GLU A 176 -2.28 -24.52 -8.72
C GLU A 176 -2.81 -25.89 -8.30
N SER A 177 -3.39 -25.96 -7.10
CA SER A 177 -4.16 -27.13 -6.63
C SER A 177 -5.52 -27.27 -7.34
N ASP A 178 -6.05 -28.48 -7.41
CA ASP A 178 -7.35 -28.75 -8.05
C ASP A 178 -8.50 -28.03 -7.34
N GLU A 179 -8.40 -27.82 -6.02
CA GLU A 179 -9.37 -27.10 -5.21
C GLU A 179 -9.44 -25.61 -5.60
N VAL A 180 -8.29 -24.94 -5.74
CA VAL A 180 -8.21 -23.54 -6.16
C VAL A 180 -8.76 -23.38 -7.59
N LYS A 181 -8.32 -24.25 -8.51
CA LYS A 181 -8.81 -24.25 -9.91
C LYS A 181 -10.32 -24.41 -9.96
N SER A 182 -10.86 -25.40 -9.26
CA SER A 182 -12.30 -25.68 -9.25
C SER A 182 -13.10 -24.52 -8.68
N ASN A 183 -12.62 -23.88 -7.60
CA ASN A 183 -13.27 -22.71 -7.02
C ASN A 183 -13.34 -21.55 -8.02
N ILE A 184 -12.21 -21.20 -8.64
CA ILE A 184 -12.15 -20.10 -9.60
C ILE A 184 -13.03 -20.41 -10.80
N VAL A 185 -12.87 -21.59 -11.43
CA VAL A 185 -13.66 -21.99 -12.61
C VAL A 185 -15.16 -21.99 -12.32
N ASN A 186 -15.60 -22.47 -11.15
CA ASN A 186 -17.01 -22.48 -10.78
C ASN A 186 -17.59 -21.07 -10.62
N ASN A 187 -16.83 -20.15 -10.05
CA ASN A 187 -17.28 -18.77 -9.78
C ASN A 187 -17.10 -17.83 -10.98
N THR A 188 -16.27 -18.19 -11.97
CA THR A 188 -16.12 -17.45 -13.23
C THR A 188 -16.91 -18.05 -14.38
N LYS A 189 -17.59 -19.19 -14.18
CA LYS A 189 -18.32 -19.90 -15.22
C LYS A 189 -19.36 -19.00 -15.91
N GLY A 190 -19.22 -18.89 -17.24
CA GLY A 190 -20.14 -18.09 -18.07
C GLY A 190 -19.85 -16.59 -18.07
N LEU A 191 -18.81 -16.14 -17.37
CA LEU A 191 -18.31 -14.78 -17.42
C LEU A 191 -17.13 -14.71 -18.39
N LEU A 192 -17.08 -13.65 -19.20
CA LEU A 192 -15.93 -13.36 -20.03
C LEU A 192 -14.93 -12.54 -19.21
N THR A 193 -13.97 -13.22 -18.61
CA THR A 193 -12.91 -12.58 -17.82
C THR A 193 -11.92 -11.85 -18.72
N GLU A 194 -11.48 -10.67 -18.29
CA GLU A 194 -10.49 -9.83 -18.96
C GLU A 194 -9.22 -9.77 -18.09
N GLY A 195 -8.07 -9.97 -18.72
CA GLY A 195 -6.78 -9.93 -18.02
C GLY A 195 -6.55 -11.14 -17.10
N ASN A 196 -5.76 -10.91 -16.04
CA ASN A 196 -5.40 -11.94 -15.07
C ASN A 196 -6.47 -12.06 -13.98
N ILE A 197 -6.60 -13.27 -13.45
CA ILE A 197 -7.26 -13.52 -12.16
C ILE A 197 -6.18 -13.43 -11.09
N GLU A 198 -6.41 -12.70 -10.02
CA GLU A 198 -5.46 -12.58 -8.91
C GLU A 198 -6.10 -13.12 -7.63
N TYR A 199 -5.31 -13.79 -6.78
CA TYR A 199 -5.84 -14.43 -5.58
C TYR A 199 -4.86 -14.43 -4.39
N ILE A 200 -5.42 -14.51 -3.18
CA ILE A 200 -4.73 -14.83 -1.93
C ILE A 200 -5.38 -16.08 -1.34
N LEU A 201 -4.54 -17.05 -0.95
CA LEU A 201 -4.96 -18.20 -0.17
C LEU A 201 -4.58 -17.98 1.31
N TYR A 202 -5.57 -18.03 2.19
CA TYR A 202 -5.35 -17.94 3.64
C TYR A 202 -6.14 -19.03 4.37
N LYS A 203 -5.44 -20.06 4.86
CA LYS A 203 -6.06 -21.27 5.42
C LYS A 203 -7.06 -21.87 4.43
N ASP A 204 -8.34 -21.96 4.81
CA ASP A 204 -9.44 -22.46 3.98
C ASP A 204 -10.16 -21.33 3.19
N PHE A 205 -9.70 -20.08 3.26
CA PHE A 205 -10.27 -18.97 2.48
C PHE A 205 -9.51 -18.79 1.17
N LEU A 206 -10.25 -18.76 0.06
CA LEU A 206 -9.75 -18.28 -1.21
C LEU A 206 -10.35 -16.90 -1.50
N VAL A 207 -9.51 -15.88 -1.52
CA VAL A 207 -9.87 -14.51 -1.86
C VAL A 207 -9.37 -14.25 -3.27
N PHE A 208 -10.22 -13.85 -4.20
CA PHE A 208 -9.77 -13.59 -5.58
C PHE A 208 -10.60 -12.51 -6.26
N ASN A 209 -10.00 -11.91 -7.28
CA ASN A 209 -10.67 -10.96 -8.14
C ASN A 209 -10.34 -11.21 -9.62
N PHE A 210 -11.20 -10.68 -10.48
CA PHE A 210 -11.00 -10.68 -11.92
C PHE A 210 -11.81 -9.56 -12.55
N PHE A 211 -11.39 -9.11 -13.72
CA PHE A 211 -12.12 -8.09 -14.45
C PHE A 211 -13.09 -8.70 -15.45
N ILE A 212 -14.21 -8.03 -15.68
CA ILE A 212 -15.12 -8.27 -16.81
C ILE A 212 -15.38 -6.94 -17.52
N LYS A 213 -15.85 -6.98 -18.77
CA LYS A 213 -16.42 -5.78 -19.42
C LYS A 213 -17.90 -5.65 -19.09
N ASN A 214 -18.31 -4.45 -18.68
CA ASN A 214 -19.71 -4.09 -18.56
C ASN A 214 -20.32 -3.74 -19.93
N GLU A 215 -21.62 -3.41 -19.96
CA GLU A 215 -22.36 -3.10 -21.19
C GLU A 215 -21.79 -1.88 -21.94
N ASP A 216 -21.18 -0.93 -21.22
CA ASP A 216 -20.53 0.26 -21.76
C ASP A 216 -19.07 0.01 -22.22
N GLY A 217 -18.61 -1.24 -22.15
CA GLY A 217 -17.25 -1.64 -22.51
C GLY A 217 -16.18 -1.23 -21.49
N LYS A 218 -16.57 -0.76 -20.30
CA LYS A 218 -15.68 -0.44 -19.18
C LYS A 218 -15.36 -1.69 -18.38
N LEU A 219 -14.23 -1.66 -17.68
CA LEU A 219 -13.81 -2.76 -16.83
C LEU A 219 -14.47 -2.68 -15.45
N GLU A 220 -15.00 -3.81 -15.01
CA GLU A 220 -15.55 -4.01 -13.67
C GLU A 220 -14.71 -5.06 -12.93
N ASN A 221 -14.18 -4.71 -11.75
CA ASN A 221 -13.39 -5.59 -10.91
C ASN A 221 -14.30 -6.40 -9.97
N LYS A 222 -14.59 -7.64 -10.34
CA LYS A 222 -15.37 -8.59 -9.53
C LYS A 222 -14.49 -9.20 -8.46
N PHE A 223 -15.00 -9.35 -7.25
CA PHE A 223 -14.27 -9.84 -6.09
C PHE A 223 -15.06 -10.88 -5.31
N PHE A 224 -14.36 -11.92 -4.90
CA PHE A 224 -14.92 -13.08 -4.25
C PHE A 224 -14.09 -13.48 -3.03
N ILE A 225 -14.80 -13.96 -2.00
CA ILE A 225 -14.22 -14.73 -0.91
C ILE A 225 -15.00 -16.04 -0.86
N THR A 226 -14.33 -17.18 -0.99
CA THR A 226 -14.96 -18.51 -0.98
C THR A 226 -14.40 -19.38 0.14
N ASP A 227 -15.22 -20.36 0.55
CA ASP A 227 -14.73 -21.53 1.28
C ASP A 227 -14.04 -22.47 0.29
N LEU A 228 -12.74 -22.71 0.46
CA LEU A 228 -11.97 -23.57 -0.43
C LEU A 228 -12.57 -24.99 -0.53
N LYS A 229 -13.09 -25.53 0.59
CA LYS A 229 -13.59 -26.91 0.66
C LYS A 229 -14.96 -27.06 -0.01
N ASN A 230 -15.81 -26.04 0.10
CA ASN A 230 -17.22 -26.15 -0.29
C ASN A 230 -17.53 -25.43 -1.61
N SER A 231 -16.57 -24.67 -2.15
CA SER A 231 -16.73 -23.79 -3.33
C SER A 231 -17.84 -22.74 -3.22
N SER A 232 -18.44 -22.57 -2.04
CA SER A 232 -19.50 -21.60 -1.79
C SER A 232 -18.90 -20.22 -1.64
N SER A 233 -19.37 -19.27 -2.46
CA SER A 233 -19.07 -17.85 -2.28
C SER A 233 -19.67 -17.35 -0.97
N ILE A 234 -18.79 -16.83 -0.11
CA ILE A 234 -19.11 -16.12 1.14
C ILE A 234 -19.37 -14.66 0.83
N VAL A 235 -18.54 -14.09 -0.04
CA VAL A 235 -18.64 -12.72 -0.57
C VAL A 235 -18.56 -12.77 -2.08
N ASN A 236 -19.43 -11.99 -2.72
CA ASN A 236 -19.42 -11.64 -4.13
C ASN A 236 -19.72 -10.14 -4.20
N ASP A 237 -18.74 -9.34 -4.58
CA ASP A 237 -18.82 -7.89 -4.60
C ASP A 237 -18.07 -7.32 -5.81
N VAL A 238 -18.21 -6.02 -6.00
CA VAL A 238 -17.54 -5.24 -7.03
C VAL A 238 -16.62 -4.25 -6.33
N LEU A 239 -15.31 -4.34 -6.59
CA LEU A 239 -14.34 -3.41 -6.01
C LEU A 239 -14.24 -2.11 -6.80
N LEU A 240 -14.50 -2.17 -8.10
CA LEU A 240 -14.43 -1.02 -8.99
C LEU A 240 -15.39 -1.26 -10.16
N SER A 241 -16.43 -0.44 -10.29
CA SER A 241 -17.48 -0.67 -11.30
C SER A 241 -17.22 -0.05 -12.67
N ASP A 242 -16.38 1.00 -12.74
CA ASP A 242 -16.15 1.77 -13.96
C ASP A 242 -14.67 2.15 -14.10
N ALA A 243 -13.87 1.19 -14.55
CA ALA A 243 -12.44 1.39 -14.79
C ALA A 243 -12.10 1.48 -16.28
N ASN A 244 -11.26 2.44 -16.63
CA ASN A 244 -10.67 2.55 -17.97
C ASN A 244 -9.45 1.63 -18.17
N SER A 245 -8.91 1.09 -17.09
CA SER A 245 -7.73 0.24 -17.08
C SER A 245 -7.77 -0.70 -15.89
N TYR A 246 -6.97 -1.78 -15.96
CA TYR A 246 -6.70 -2.63 -14.80
C TYR A 246 -6.12 -1.79 -13.66
N VAL A 247 -6.59 -2.06 -12.44
CA VAL A 247 -6.09 -1.45 -11.20
C VAL A 247 -5.58 -2.60 -10.33
N PRO A 248 -4.25 -2.76 -10.20
CA PRO A 248 -3.67 -3.79 -9.33
C PRO A 248 -3.92 -3.45 -7.85
N ASP A 249 -3.63 -4.40 -6.97
CA ASP A 249 -3.57 -4.21 -5.51
C ASP A 249 -4.88 -3.66 -4.89
N SER A 250 -6.03 -4.09 -5.43
CA SER A 250 -7.35 -3.70 -4.91
C SER A 250 -7.67 -4.32 -3.54
N TYR A 251 -6.86 -5.28 -3.08
CA TYR A 251 -6.88 -5.81 -1.73
C TYR A 251 -5.52 -6.40 -1.37
N PHE A 252 -5.25 -6.53 -0.07
CA PHE A 252 -4.07 -7.20 0.46
C PHE A 252 -4.37 -7.73 1.86
N MET A 253 -3.52 -8.62 2.37
CA MET A 253 -3.61 -9.15 3.72
C MET A 253 -2.40 -8.79 4.57
N LYS A 254 -2.61 -8.67 5.88
CA LYS A 254 -1.57 -8.75 6.91
C LYS A 254 -2.09 -9.63 8.03
N ASP A 255 -1.33 -10.67 8.38
CA ASP A 255 -1.75 -11.70 9.32
C ASP A 255 -3.10 -12.33 8.94
N ASN A 256 -4.15 -12.12 9.74
CA ASN A 256 -5.52 -12.58 9.49
C ASN A 256 -6.47 -11.45 9.06
N LEU A 257 -5.96 -10.25 8.83
CA LEU A 257 -6.73 -9.09 8.38
C LEU A 257 -6.64 -8.95 6.87
N LEU A 258 -7.79 -8.79 6.22
CA LEU A 258 -7.95 -8.53 4.81
C LEU A 258 -8.43 -7.09 4.62
N PHE A 259 -7.66 -6.32 3.87
CA PHE A 259 -7.94 -4.92 3.54
C PHE A 259 -8.42 -4.85 2.10
N VAL A 260 -9.63 -4.36 1.88
CA VAL A 260 -10.29 -4.34 0.57
C VAL A 260 -10.57 -2.90 0.18
N LEU A 261 -9.94 -2.43 -0.90
CA LEU A 261 -10.14 -1.10 -1.46
C LEU A 261 -11.32 -1.12 -2.44
N LYS A 262 -12.36 -0.33 -2.13
CA LYS A 262 -13.57 -0.21 -2.94
C LYS A 262 -13.74 1.19 -3.49
N GLU A 263 -13.98 1.28 -4.80
CA GLU A 263 -14.17 2.50 -5.58
C GLU A 263 -13.08 3.55 -5.35
N LYS A 264 -11.87 3.11 -4.98
CA LYS A 264 -10.74 3.96 -4.57
C LYS A 264 -11.07 4.99 -3.48
N THR A 265 -12.15 4.83 -2.72
CA THR A 265 -12.65 5.83 -1.75
C THR A 265 -13.01 5.22 -0.39
N LYS A 266 -12.96 3.90 -0.30
CA LYS A 266 -13.37 3.15 0.88
C LYS A 266 -12.42 1.98 1.12
N VAL A 267 -12.06 1.75 2.37
CA VAL A 267 -11.39 0.51 2.80
C VAL A 267 -12.35 -0.28 3.67
N GLU A 268 -12.59 -1.53 3.31
CA GLU A 268 -13.27 -2.48 4.16
C GLU A 268 -12.25 -3.44 4.77
N VAL A 269 -12.35 -3.65 6.08
CA VAL A 269 -11.43 -4.54 6.80
C VAL A 269 -12.19 -5.73 7.34
N PHE A 270 -11.71 -6.91 6.99
CA PHE A 270 -12.25 -8.19 7.44
C PHE A 270 -11.21 -8.97 8.23
N GLU A 271 -11.68 -9.75 9.19
CA GLU A 271 -10.88 -10.73 9.92
C GLU A 271 -11.28 -12.14 9.46
N LEU A 272 -10.29 -12.94 9.08
CA LEU A 272 -10.44 -14.30 8.57
C LEU A 272 -10.04 -15.30 9.67
N SER A 273 -11.00 -16.07 10.17
CA SER A 273 -10.81 -17.00 11.30
C SER A 273 -11.23 -18.45 11.04
#